data_AF-A0A0M5L811-F1
#
_entry.id   AF-A0A0M5L811-F1
#
_cell.length_a   1.000
_cell.length_b   1.000
_cell.length_c   1.000
_cell.angle_alpha   90.00
_cell.angle_beta   90.00
_cell.angle_gamma   90.00
#
_symmetry.space_group_name_H-M   'P 1'
#
loop_
_entity.id
_entity.type
_entity.pdbx_description
1 polymer ?
#
loop_
_entity_poly.entity_id
_entity_poly.type
_entity_poly.pdbx_seq_one_letter_code
_entity_poly.pdbx_strand_id
1 'polypeptide(L)' 'MEERIKKLEYSNSLLIAILETLYPLFSGYLSVEQREQINTALQEAKVE' A
#
# COMPACT_ATOMS: atom_id res chain seq x y z
N MET A 1 -16.80 16.29 -10.67
CA MET A 1 -16.28 14.95 -11.03
C MET A 1 -14.81 14.83 -10.68
N GLU A 2 -13.98 15.81 -11.09
CA GLU A 2 -12.56 15.91 -10.71
C GLU A 2 -12.29 15.90 -9.20
N GLU A 3 -13.09 16.62 -8.41
CA GLU A 3 -12.85 16.72 -6.96
C GLU A 3 -13.06 15.40 -6.21
N ARG A 4 -13.92 14.52 -6.75
CA ARG A 4 -14.12 13.16 -6.22
C ARG A 4 -12.94 12.25 -6.58
N ILE A 5 -12.40 12.40 -7.78
CA ILE A 5 -11.23 11.65 -8.27
C ILE A 5 -9.99 12.02 -7.44
N LYS A 6 -9.72 13.32 -7.25
CA LYS A 6 -8.60 13.80 -6.42
C LYS A 6 -8.67 13.30 -4.97
N LYS A 7 -9.88 13.24 -4.39
CA LYS A 7 -10.07 12.70 -3.03
C LYS A 7 -9.80 11.19 -2.97
N LEU A 8 -10.17 10.45 -4.02
CA LEU A 8 -9.89 9.02 -4.15
C LEU A 8 -8.39 8.76 -4.28
N GLU A 9 -7.71 9.47 -5.18
CA GLU A 9 -6.26 9.41 -5.37
C GLU A 9 -5.52 9.70 -4.06
N TYR A 10 -5.88 10.80 -3.38
CA TYR A 10 -5.30 11.15 -2.08
C TYR A 10 -5.51 10.06 -1.01
N SER A 11 -6.70 9.47 -0.95
CA SER A 11 -7.01 8.41 0.01
C SER A 11 -6.20 7.14 -0.27
N ASN A 12 -6.00 6.80 -1.54
CA ASN A 12 -5.16 5.67 -1.95
C ASN A 12 -3.69 5.92 -1.61
N SER A 13 -3.14 7.10 -1.93
CA SER A 13 -1.78 7.45 -1.56
C SER A 13 -1.54 7.41 -0.05
N LEU A 14 -2.52 7.86 0.74
CA LEU A 14 -2.44 7.81 2.21
C LEU A 14 -2.44 6.37 2.72
N LEU A 15 -3.29 5.50 2.17
CA LEU A 15 -3.34 4.07 2.52
C LEU A 15 -2.00 3.38 2.23
N ILE A 16 -1.39 3.67 1.08
CA ILE A 16 -0.07 3.15 0.70
C ILE A 16 0.98 3.61 1.71
N ALA A 17 1.03 4.91 2.02
CA ALA A 17 2.01 5.47 2.96
C ALA A 17 1.89 4.86 4.38
N ILE A 18 0.65 4.61 4.84
CA ILE A 18 0.40 3.93 6.12
C ILE A 18 0.92 2.49 6.06
N LEU A 19 0.61 1.75 4.99
CA LEU A 19 1.06 0.37 4.82
C LEU A 19 2.59 0.28 4.76
N GLU A 20 3.27 1.17 4.03
CA GLU A 20 4.74 1.20 3.99
C GLU A 20 5.37 1.48 5.34
N THR A 21 4.76 2.36 6.13
CA THR A 21 5.24 2.71 7.47
C THR A 21 5.07 1.54 8.44
N LEU A 22 3.93 0.86 8.37
CA LEU A 22 3.58 -0.20 9.32
C LEU A 22 4.15 -1.56 8.92
N TYR A 23 4.32 -1.84 7.63
CA TYR A 23 4.74 -3.15 7.12
C TYR A 23 6.02 -3.69 7.77
N PRO A 24 7.10 -2.90 7.92
CA PRO A 24 8.30 -3.37 8.61
C PRO A 24 8.02 -3.88 10.03
N LEU A 25 7.05 -3.28 10.75
CA LEU A 25 6.73 -3.60 12.14
C LEU A 25 6.06 -4.97 12.30
N PHE A 26 5.33 -5.44 11.30
CA PHE A 26 4.63 -6.73 11.36
C PHE A 26 5.13 -7.76 10.33
N SER A 27 6.05 -7.39 9.44
CA SER A 27 6.62 -8.27 8.42
C SER A 27 7.21 -9.57 8.99
N GLY A 28 7.75 -9.53 10.21
CA GLY A 28 8.29 -10.71 10.91
C GLY A 28 7.25 -11.74 11.33
N TYR A 29 5.97 -11.38 11.38
CA TYR A 29 4.86 -12.29 11.72
C TYR A 29 4.23 -12.96 10.49
N LEU A 30 4.69 -12.60 9.29
CA LEU A 30 4.12 -13.08 8.04
C LEU A 30 4.93 -14.24 7.46
N SER A 31 4.24 -15.14 6.75
CA SER A 31 4.90 -16.14 5.93
C SER A 31 5.71 -15.50 4.81
N VAL A 32 6.59 -16.27 4.17
CA VAL A 32 7.33 -15.81 2.98
C VAL A 32 6.36 -15.40 1.87
N GLU A 33 5.37 -16.24 1.59
CA GLU A 33 4.34 -16.00 0.56
C GLU A 33 3.52 -14.73 0.84
N GLN A 34 3.12 -14.50 2.11
CA GLN A 34 2.38 -13.29 2.49
C GLN A 34 3.23 -12.02 2.31
N ARG A 35 4.52 -12.08 2.62
CA ARG A 35 5.44 -10.95 2.39
C ARG A 35 5.62 -10.67 0.91
N GLU A 36 5.74 -11.70 0.08
CA GLU A 36 5.83 -11.55 -1.38
C GLU A 36 4.56 -10.91 -1.95
N GLN A 37 3.37 -11.38 -1.54
CA GLN A 37 2.10 -10.79 -1.97
C GLN A 37 1.98 -9.31 -1.59
N ILE A 38 2.34 -8.94 -0.36
CA ILE A 38 2.28 -7.55 0.11
C ILE A 38 3.31 -6.68 -0.62
N ASN A 39 4.53 -7.16 -0.80
CA ASN A 39 5.57 -6.43 -1.54
C ASN A 39 5.14 -6.18 -2.99
N THR A 40 4.56 -7.18 -3.65
CA THR A 40 4.03 -7.04 -5.01
C THR A 40 2.91 -6.01 -5.06
N ALA A 41 1.93 -6.09 -4.16
CA ALA A 41 0.82 -5.14 -4.10
C ALA A 41 1.30 -3.69 -3.83
N LEU A 42 2.28 -3.51 -2.94
CA LEU A 42 2.89 -2.20 -2.67
C LEU A 42 3.65 -1.66 -3.88
N GLN A 43 4.28 -2.53 -4.67
CA GLN A 43 5.01 -2.13 -5.85
C GLN A 43 4.08 -1.76 -7.01
N GLU A 44 3.01 -2.52 -7.22
CA GLU A 44 1.96 -2.20 -8.21
C GLU A 44 1.28 -0.87 -7.88
N ALA A 45 0.95 -0.64 -6.61
CA ALA A 45 0.30 0.59 -6.15
C ALA A 45 1.16 1.86 -6.28
N LYS A 46 2.47 1.74 -6.52
CA LYS A 46 3.38 2.88 -6.77
C LYS A 46 3.53 3.24 -8.25
N VAL A 47 3.15 2.33 -9.14
CA VAL A 47 3.33 2.50 -10.60
C VAL A 47 2.09 3.14 -11.24
N GLU A 48 0.94 3.10 -10.56
CA GLU A 48 -0.24 3.94 -10.85
C GLU A 48 -0.12 5.35 -10.28
#